data_AF-A0A6G3MKE8-F1
#
_entry.id   AF-A0A6G3MKE8-F1
#
_cell.length_a   1.000
_cell.length_b   1.000
_cell.length_c   1.000
_cell.angle_alpha   90.00
_cell.angle_beta   90.00
_cell.angle_gamma   90.00
#
_symmetry.space_group_name_H-M   'P 1'
#
loop_
_entity.id
_entity.type
_entity.pdbx_description
1 polymer ?
#
loop_
_entity_poly.entity_id
_entity_poly.type
_entity_poly.pdbx_seq_one_letter_code
_entity_poly.pdbx_strand_id
1 'polypeptide(L)'
;YKNAFYNLKFSFEKCPVSISHNRMLILMYLIPTNLKLGIIPSPTLLSLIEPCNPLIAIIQSFTDGNVRLFKETLLKSKHELVRLKIYLVLFELKKMVLRALYQHTFVIL
;
A
#
# COMPACT_ATOMS: atom_id res chain seq x y z
N TYR A 1 -14.38 -2.90 -0.21
CA TYR A 1 -13.22 -2.21 0.40
C TYR A 1 -13.58 -1.01 1.29
N LYS A 2 -14.66 -0.25 1.04
CA LYS A 2 -15.05 0.88 1.92
C LYS A 2 -15.28 0.47 3.39
N ASN A 3 -16.04 -0.60 3.64
CA ASN A 3 -16.25 -1.09 5.02
C ASN A 3 -14.95 -1.52 5.71
N ALA A 4 -14.06 -2.20 4.97
CA ALA A 4 -12.75 -2.60 5.47
C ALA A 4 -11.91 -1.39 5.86
N PHE A 5 -11.93 -0.33 5.05
CA PHE A 5 -11.25 0.93 5.35
C PHE A 5 -11.75 1.54 6.66
N TYR A 6 -13.07 1.70 6.84
CA TYR A 6 -13.63 2.29 8.06
C TYR A 6 -13.28 1.46 9.31
N ASN A 7 -13.38 0.14 9.23
CA ASN A 7 -13.06 -0.75 10.35
C ASN A 7 -11.57 -0.71 10.70
N LEU A 8 -10.68 -0.74 9.70
CA LEU A 8 -9.23 -0.69 9.90
C LEU A 8 -8.79 0.68 10.42
N LYS A 9 -9.35 1.76 9.88
CA LYS A 9 -9.09 3.13 10.34
C LYS A 9 -9.53 3.30 11.79
N PHE A 10 -10.76 2.90 12.12
CA PHE A 10 -11.26 2.95 13.50
C PHE A 10 -10.38 2.13 14.45
N SER A 11 -10.00 0.91 14.06
CA SER A 11 -9.14 0.05 14.86
C SER A 11 -7.76 0.65 15.07
N PHE A 12 -7.18 1.29 14.04
CA PHE A 12 -5.89 1.96 14.13
C PHE A 12 -5.93 3.17 15.07
N GLU A 13 -6.97 4.00 14.98
CA GLU A 13 -7.16 5.18 15.82
C GLU A 13 -7.42 4.82 17.29
N LYS A 14 -8.10 3.69 17.55
CA LYS A 14 -8.37 3.19 18.91
C LYS A 14 -7.24 2.34 19.50
N CYS A 15 -6.28 1.88 18.68
CA CYS A 15 -5.17 1.06 19.17
C CYS A 15 -4.17 1.91 19.98
N PRO A 16 -3.89 1.56 21.25
CA PRO A 16 -2.89 2.26 22.04
C PRO A 16 -1.51 2.25 21.37
N VAL A 17 -0.77 3.34 21.51
CA VAL A 17 0.60 3.48 20.93
C VAL A 17 1.56 2.47 21.56
N SER A 18 1.31 2.05 22.81
CA SER A 18 2.10 1.03 23.53
C SER A 18 2.05 -0.36 22.87
N ILE A 19 1.03 -0.65 22.07
CA ILE A 19 0.87 -1.95 21.38
C ILE A 19 1.32 -1.81 19.93
N SER A 20 2.62 -1.59 19.75
CA SER A 20 3.24 -1.33 18.43
C SER A 20 3.03 -2.47 17.43
N HIS A 21 3.07 -3.73 17.88
CA HIS A 21 2.87 -4.89 17.01
C HIS A 21 1.47 -4.92 16.36
N ASN A 22 0.41 -4.79 17.16
CA ASN A 22 -0.97 -4.80 16.63
C ASN A 22 -1.22 -3.58 15.75
N ARG A 23 -0.69 -2.42 16.15
CA ARG A 23 -0.80 -1.20 15.37
C ARG A 23 -0.12 -1.35 14.00
N MET A 24 1.05 -1.99 13.96
CA MET A 24 1.76 -2.31 12.71
C MET A 24 0.95 -3.28 11.85
N LEU A 25 0.36 -4.33 12.43
CA LEU A 25 -0.49 -5.25 11.68
C LEU A 25 -1.67 -4.53 11.03
N ILE A 26 -2.39 -3.70 11.78
CA ILE A 26 -3.51 -2.91 11.23
C ILE A 26 -3.01 -2.02 10.09
N LEU A 27 -1.87 -1.36 10.27
CA LEU A 27 -1.25 -0.49 9.27
C LEU A 27 -0.94 -1.24 7.95
N MET A 28 -0.39 -2.45 8.06
CA MET A 28 -0.07 -3.31 6.90
C MET A 28 -1.31 -3.67 6.06
N TYR A 29 -2.49 -3.74 6.65
CA TYR A 29 -3.76 -3.96 5.91
C TYR A 29 -4.45 -2.66 5.48
N LEU A 30 -4.28 -1.58 6.26
CA LEU A 30 -4.85 -0.27 5.95
C LEU A 30 -4.26 0.31 4.66
N ILE A 31 -2.96 0.13 4.45
CA ILE A 31 -2.25 0.64 3.26
C ILE A 31 -2.79 0.02 1.95
N PRO A 32 -2.82 -1.32 1.76
CA PRO A 32 -3.43 -1.92 0.58
C PRO A 32 -4.89 -1.53 0.40
N THR A 33 -5.63 -1.34 1.49
CA THR A 33 -7.03 -0.92 1.44
C THR A 33 -7.18 0.51 0.92
N ASN A 34 -6.33 1.44 1.37
CA ASN A 34 -6.27 2.80 0.83
C ASN A 34 -5.97 2.78 -0.67
N LEU A 35 -4.93 2.06 -1.07
CA LEU A 35 -4.52 1.93 -2.47
C LEU A 35 -5.64 1.33 -3.33
N LYS A 36 -6.37 0.33 -2.84
CA LYS A 36 -7.52 -0.26 -3.54
C LYS A 36 -8.68 0.71 -3.72
N LEU A 37 -8.81 1.70 -2.86
CA LEU A 37 -9.77 2.79 -3.00
C LEU A 37 -9.25 3.96 -3.85
N GLY A 38 -8.02 3.86 -4.37
CA GLY A 38 -7.36 4.94 -5.11
C GLY A 38 -6.85 6.07 -4.21
N ILE A 39 -6.75 5.84 -2.90
CA ILE A 39 -6.26 6.82 -1.93
C ILE A 39 -4.78 6.55 -1.70
N ILE A 40 -3.93 7.54 -1.96
CA ILE A 40 -2.51 7.48 -1.63
C ILE A 40 -2.36 7.71 -0.11
N PRO A 41 -1.67 6.81 0.62
CA PRO A 41 -1.48 6.98 2.06
C PRO A 41 -0.66 8.25 2.38
N SER A 42 -0.96 8.90 3.52
CA SER A 42 -0.28 10.13 3.93
C SER A 42 1.19 9.89 4.32
N PRO A 43 2.07 10.90 4.18
CA PRO A 43 3.48 10.78 4.58
C PRO A 43 3.63 10.49 6.09
N THR A 44 2.72 10.99 6.92
CA THR A 44 2.67 10.68 8.36
C THR A 44 2.35 9.22 8.67
N LEU A 45 1.65 8.53 7.77
CA LEU A 45 1.32 7.12 7.92
C LEU A 45 2.47 6.25 7.39
N LEU A 46 3.16 6.72 6.35
CA LEU A 46 4.37 6.12 5.80
C LEU A 46 5.54 6.14 6.79
N SER A 47 5.71 7.21 7.56
CA SER A 47 6.80 7.33 8.55
C SER A 47 6.70 6.33 9.71
N LEU A 48 5.54 5.67 9.88
CA LEU A 48 5.33 4.63 10.88
C LEU A 48 5.84 3.25 10.42
N ILE A 49 6.27 3.13 9.16
CA ILE A 49 6.78 1.91 8.56
C ILE A 49 8.30 2.03 8.40
N GLU A 50 9.00 0.92 8.58
CA GLU A 50 10.44 0.86 8.31
C GLU A 50 10.76 1.23 6.84
N PRO A 51 11.80 2.04 6.57
CA PRO A 51 12.17 2.48 5.23
C PRO A 51 12.41 1.34 4.22
N CYS A 52 12.86 0.18 4.71
CA CYS A 52 13.14 -1.00 3.89
C CYS A 52 11.90 -1.84 3.58
N ASN A 53 10.71 -1.46 4.08
CA ASN A 53 9.50 -2.23 3.88
C ASN A 53 9.04 -2.17 2.42
N PRO A 54 8.69 -3.32 1.79
CA PRO A 54 8.27 -3.37 0.39
C PRO A 54 7.04 -2.50 0.09
N LEU A 55 6.19 -2.20 1.07
CA LEU A 55 5.04 -1.32 0.89
C LEU A 55 5.44 0.11 0.50
N ILE A 56 6.62 0.59 0.90
CA ILE A 56 7.08 1.94 0.56
C ILE A 56 7.36 2.03 -0.95
N ALA A 57 8.13 1.10 -1.49
CA ALA A 57 8.41 1.03 -2.92
C ALA A 57 7.14 0.76 -3.75
N ILE A 58 6.19 -0.01 -3.19
CA ILE A 58 4.86 -0.16 -3.79
C ILE A 58 4.14 1.18 -3.84
N ILE A 59 4.04 1.94 -2.75
CA ILE A 59 3.34 3.24 -2.75
C ILE A 59 4.00 4.23 -3.73
N GLN A 60 5.33 4.28 -3.77
CA GLN A 60 6.08 5.09 -4.75
C GLN A 60 5.73 4.70 -6.20
N SER A 61 5.58 3.40 -6.49
CA SER A 61 5.18 2.99 -7.84
C SER A 61 3.79 3.50 -8.25
N PHE A 62 2.88 3.73 -7.30
CA PHE A 62 1.55 4.30 -7.59
C PHE A 62 1.61 5.80 -7.84
N THR A 63 2.47 6.54 -7.13
CA THR A 63 2.64 7.98 -7.35
C THR A 63 3.27 8.24 -8.71
N ASP A 64 4.29 7.45 -9.06
CA ASP A 64 5.14 7.68 -10.22
C ASP A 64 4.60 6.97 -11.48
N GLY A 65 3.60 6.10 -11.33
CA GLY A 65 3.15 5.20 -12.40
C GLY A 65 4.22 4.17 -12.81
N ASN A 66 5.20 3.90 -11.95
CA ASN A 66 6.32 3.03 -12.27
C ASN A 66 5.95 1.53 -12.17
N VAL A 67 5.37 1.00 -13.25
CA VAL A 67 4.93 -0.41 -13.36
C VAL A 67 6.10 -1.39 -13.14
N ARG A 68 7.32 -1.02 -13.51
CA ARG A 68 8.51 -1.86 -13.35
C ARG A 68 8.87 -2.02 -11.87
N LEU A 69 9.00 -0.90 -11.14
CA LEU A 69 9.26 -0.90 -9.71
C LEU A 69 8.21 -1.69 -8.94
N PHE A 70 6.93 -1.53 -9.30
CA PHE A 70 5.84 -2.30 -8.71
C PHE A 70 6.06 -3.82 -8.89
N LYS A 71 6.33 -4.26 -10.13
CA LYS A 71 6.49 -5.69 -10.45
C LYS A 71 7.72 -6.30 -9.78
N GLU A 72 8.85 -5.62 -9.82
CA GLU A 72 10.11 -6.08 -9.21
C GLU A 72 9.98 -6.18 -7.69
N THR A 73 9.40 -5.17 -7.04
CA THR A 73 9.15 -5.18 -5.59
C THR A 73 8.24 -6.33 -5.18
N LEU A 74 7.15 -6.55 -5.92
CA LEU A 74 6.17 -7.60 -5.63
C LEU A 74 6.78 -9.01 -5.78
N LEU A 75 7.66 -9.20 -6.76
CA LEU A 75 8.36 -10.48 -6.96
C LEU A 75 9.41 -10.71 -5.86
N LYS A 76 10.23 -9.68 -5.56
CA LYS A 76 11.31 -9.77 -4.56
C LYS A 76 10.78 -10.07 -3.16
N SER A 77 9.66 -9.46 -2.78
CA SER A 77 9.04 -9.61 -1.46
C SER A 77 7.91 -10.65 -1.40
N LYS A 78 7.74 -11.49 -2.44
CA LYS A 78 6.62 -12.42 -2.56
C LYS A 78 6.41 -13.28 -1.32
N HIS A 79 7.47 -13.89 -0.78
CA HIS A 79 7.37 -14.78 0.38
C HIS A 79 6.81 -14.06 1.62
N GLU A 80 7.28 -12.85 1.90
CA GLU A 80 6.83 -12.05 3.04
C GLU A 80 5.38 -11.57 2.85
N LEU A 81 5.05 -11.09 1.65
CA LEU A 81 3.70 -10.62 1.32
C LEU A 81 2.67 -11.77 1.35
N VAL A 82 3.07 -12.98 0.99
CA VAL A 82 2.23 -14.19 1.11
C VAL A 82 2.04 -14.57 2.57
N ARG A 83 3.09 -14.54 3.39
CA ARG A 83 3.00 -14.77 4.85
C ARG A 83 2.03 -13.77 5.51
N LEU A 84 2.08 -12.51 5.08
CA LEU A 84 1.18 -11.45 5.52
C LEU A 84 -0.21 -11.48 4.87
N LYS A 85 -0.49 -12.43 3.96
CA LYS A 85 -1.78 -12.58 3.24
C LYS A 85 -2.20 -11.36 2.41
N ILE A 86 -1.27 -10.48 2.04
CA ILE A 86 -1.52 -9.25 1.27
C ILE A 86 -1.06 -9.34 -0.18
N TYR A 87 -0.29 -10.36 -0.57
CA TYR A 87 0.27 -10.50 -1.92
C TYR A 87 -0.79 -10.39 -3.02
N LEU A 88 -1.89 -11.14 -2.90
CA LEU A 88 -2.93 -11.18 -3.94
C LEU A 88 -3.66 -9.83 -4.04
N VAL A 89 -3.95 -9.20 -2.90
CA VAL A 89 -4.56 -7.87 -2.85
C VAL A 89 -3.70 -6.86 -3.57
N LEU A 90 -2.39 -6.88 -3.32
CA LEU A 90 -1.42 -6.01 -3.97
C LEU A 90 -1.33 -6.30 -5.46
N PHE A 91 -1.21 -7.57 -5.86
CA PHE A 91 -1.13 -7.97 -7.28
C PHE A 91 -2.26 -7.41 -8.13
N GLU A 92 -3.50 -7.42 -7.62
CA GLU A 92 -4.66 -6.86 -8.31
C GLU A 92 -4.57 -5.34 -8.55
N LEU A 93 -3.73 -4.63 -7.80
CA LEU A 93 -3.57 -3.19 -7.93
C LEU A 93 -2.70 -2.76 -9.12
N LYS A 94 -2.08 -3.71 -9.85
CA LYS A 94 -1.32 -3.43 -11.08
C LYS A 94 -2.09 -2.50 -12.05
N LYS A 95 -3.41 -2.68 -12.12
CA LYS A 95 -4.30 -1.87 -12.97
C LYS A 95 -4.31 -0.39 -12.55
N MET A 96 -4.16 -0.09 -11.26
CA MET A 96 -4.11 1.28 -10.76
C MET A 96 -2.77 1.95 -11.07
N VAL A 97 -1.65 1.23 -10.90
CA VAL A 97 -0.32 1.74 -11.28
C VAL A 97 -0.27 2.06 -12.78
N LEU A 98 -0.84 1.17 -13.60
CA LEU A 98 -0.95 1.38 -15.03
C LEU A 98 -1.82 2.59 -15.37
N ARG A 99 -2.93 2.82 -14.64
CA ARG A 99 -3.76 4.02 -14.80
C ARG A 99 -2.97 5.29 -14.49
N ALA A 100 -2.18 5.30 -13.42
CA ALA A 100 -1.33 6.44 -13.07
C ALA A 100 -0.30 6.73 -14.17
N LEU A 101 0.33 5.68 -14.73
CA LEU A 101 1.24 5.82 -15.86
C LEU A 101 0.55 6.48 -17.07
N TYR A 102 -0.63 6.00 -17.45
CA TYR A 102 -1.38 6.56 -18.57
C TYR A 102 -1.77 8.02 -18.35
N GLN A 103 -2.14 8.39 -17.12
CA GLN A 103 -2.46 9.78 -16.77
C GLN A 103 -1.24 10.68 -16.95
N HIS A 104 -0.06 10.26 -16.50
CA HIS A 104 1.17 11.02 -16.71
C HIS A 104 1.52 11.15 -18.19
N THR A 105 1.42 10.08 -18.97
CA THR A 105 1.72 10.14 -20.42
C THR A 105 0.71 10.96 -21.21
N PHE A 106 -0.57 10.93 -20.82
CA PHE A 106 -1.62 11.68 -21.51
C PHE A 106 -1.54 13.18 -21.22
N VAL A 107 -1.07 13.60 -20.05
CA VAL A 107 -0.84 15.03 -19.73
C VAL A 107 0.34 15.61 -20.54
N ILE A 108 1.25 14.76 -21.03
CA ILE A 108 2.40 15.16 -21.84
C ILE A 108 2.03 15.26 -23.35
N LEU A 109 0.90 14.68 -23.76
CA LEU A 109 0.34 14.74 -25.12
C LEU A 109 -0.62 15.92 -25.28
#